data_AF-A0AAU8LRE3-F1
#
_entry.id   AF-A0AAU8LRE3-F1
#
_cell.length_a   1.000
_cell.length_b   1.000
_cell.length_c   1.000
_cell.angle_alpha   90.00
_cell.angle_beta   90.00
_cell.angle_gamma   90.00
#
_symmetry.space_group_name_H-M   'P 1'
#
loop_
_entity.id
_entity.type
_entity.pdbx_description
1 polymer ?
#
loop_
_entity_poly.entity_id
_entity_poly.type
_entity_poly.pdbx_seq_one_letter_code
_entity_poly.pdbx_strand_id
1 'polypeptide(L)'
;MNTFAPDFLNALCVKVARQLNKLPYELGEAEKTNQSEPYLIFPATADGNIRVSEQEARFLLTQQLEQCGIHYAVETPTLLRYQFSGTQSERSGSTDVTLFEASPDGSKFIRKTLIELKAHNVHQRNVEKDFEKLLQEKEPGLFFHILQAANSGTLTADSSEKGVLVKYRNAFKTILDKLPLKKDQTWFLHLVLFCMSPCFLISKTIRSEDLSPLAGFFDFQYKISNGAMVVTKRNGWNVLDFQDNRSNTCSCPLGNDEICGKTPAN
;
A
#
# COMPACT_ATOMS: atom_id res chain seq x y z
N MET A 1 -5.84 1.46 -22.27
CA MET A 1 -5.00 2.03 -21.20
C MET A 1 -4.78 0.96 -20.14
N ASN A 2 -3.63 0.93 -19.45
CA ASN A 2 -3.46 0.01 -18.32
C ASN A 2 -4.30 0.53 -17.14
N THR A 3 -5.41 -0.13 -16.86
CA THR A 3 -6.39 0.26 -15.82
C THR A 3 -5.74 0.44 -14.45
N PHE A 4 -4.68 -0.31 -14.15
CA PHE A 4 -3.98 -0.27 -12.87
C PHE A 4 -2.63 0.44 -12.96
N ALA A 5 -2.56 1.55 -13.70
CA ALA A 5 -1.39 2.41 -13.70
C ALA A 5 -1.09 2.96 -12.28
N PRO A 6 0.16 3.37 -11.98
CA PRO A 6 0.53 3.89 -10.67
C PRO A 6 -0.36 5.03 -10.15
N ASP A 7 -0.87 5.90 -11.04
CA ASP A 7 -1.75 7.01 -10.64
C ASP A 7 -3.10 6.52 -10.11
N PHE A 8 -3.65 5.46 -10.73
CA PHE A 8 -4.87 4.82 -10.24
C PHE A 8 -4.64 4.22 -8.84
N LEU A 9 -3.56 3.45 -8.68
CA LEU A 9 -3.22 2.81 -7.40
C LEU A 9 -2.95 3.85 -6.31
N ASN A 10 -2.27 4.95 -6.64
CA ASN A 10 -2.04 6.06 -5.72
C ASN A 10 -3.37 6.72 -5.29
N ALA A 11 -4.27 6.99 -6.24
CA ALA A 11 -5.59 7.56 -5.94
C ALA A 11 -6.42 6.63 -5.02
N LEU A 12 -6.38 5.32 -5.28
CA LEU A 12 -7.00 4.30 -4.43
C LEU A 12 -6.42 4.35 -3.00
N CYS A 13 -5.10 4.31 -2.85
CA CYS A 13 -4.44 4.38 -1.54
C CYS A 13 -4.72 5.69 -0.80
N VAL A 14 -4.82 6.83 -1.50
CA VAL A 14 -5.19 8.11 -0.88
C VAL A 14 -6.61 8.07 -0.32
N LYS A 15 -7.57 7.43 -1.02
CA LYS A 15 -8.93 7.24 -0.50
C LYS A 15 -8.94 6.35 0.74
N VAL A 16 -8.22 5.22 0.70
CA VAL A 16 -8.10 4.32 1.85
C VAL A 16 -7.43 5.02 3.05
N ALA A 17 -6.34 5.77 2.84
CA ALA A 17 -5.67 6.54 3.89
C ALA A 17 -6.59 7.58 4.54
N ARG A 18 -7.40 8.29 3.74
CA ARG A 18 -8.39 9.24 4.25
C ARG A 18 -9.46 8.57 5.10
N GLN A 19 -9.91 7.37 4.71
CA GLN A 19 -10.88 6.60 5.50
C GLN A 19 -10.25 6.07 6.78
N LEU A 20 -9.03 5.50 6.71
CA LEU A 20 -8.28 5.04 7.88
C LEU A 20 -8.12 6.16 8.92
N ASN A 21 -7.76 7.38 8.50
CA ASN A 21 -7.61 8.51 9.41
C ASN A 21 -8.92 8.98 10.07
N LYS A 22 -10.07 8.56 9.53
CA LYS A 22 -11.41 8.92 10.02
C LYS A 22 -12.09 7.80 10.78
N LEU A 23 -11.50 6.61 10.84
CA LEU A 23 -12.07 5.51 11.61
C LEU A 23 -12.12 5.91 13.09
N PRO A 24 -13.23 5.61 13.77
CA PRO A 24 -13.31 5.82 15.20
C PRO A 24 -12.41 4.81 15.93
N TYR A 25 -12.26 5.03 17.22
CA TYR A 25 -11.57 4.12 18.12
C TYR A 25 -12.57 3.52 19.11
N GLU A 26 -12.46 2.22 19.40
CA GLU A 26 -13.33 1.47 20.31
C GLU A 26 -13.52 2.14 21.68
N LEU A 27 -12.45 2.67 22.28
CA LEU A 27 -12.52 3.37 23.57
C LEU A 27 -12.63 4.89 23.43
N GLY A 28 -12.90 5.39 22.23
CA GLY A 28 -13.14 6.80 21.96
C GLY A 28 -14.57 7.24 22.27
N GLU A 29 -14.81 8.55 22.29
CA GLU A 29 -16.16 9.11 22.43
C GLU A 29 -17.04 8.70 21.23
N ALA A 30 -18.02 7.81 21.46
CA ALA A 30 -19.00 7.41 20.45
C ALA A 30 -19.87 8.60 19.97
N GLU A 31 -20.00 9.66 20.77
CA GLU A 31 -20.91 10.79 20.52
C GLU A 31 -20.47 11.73 19.38
N LYS A 32 -19.26 11.57 18.81
CA LYS A 32 -18.82 12.36 17.64
C LYS A 32 -19.25 11.77 16.29
N THR A 33 -19.90 10.62 16.28
CA THR A 33 -20.40 10.02 15.05
C THR A 33 -21.92 10.17 15.01
N ASN A 34 -22.39 11.24 14.34
CA ASN A 34 -23.80 11.39 13.90
C ASN A 34 -24.19 10.32 12.85
N GLN A 35 -23.63 9.12 12.93
CA GLN A 35 -23.72 8.08 11.91
C GLN A 35 -24.69 7.01 12.39
N SER A 36 -25.84 6.94 11.73
CA SER A 36 -26.86 5.90 11.91
C SER A 36 -26.49 4.55 11.28
N GLU A 37 -25.40 4.51 10.51
CA GLU A 37 -24.97 3.33 9.75
C GLU A 37 -23.78 2.65 10.42
N PRO A 38 -23.70 1.30 10.38
CA PRO A 38 -22.54 0.57 10.89
C PRO A 38 -21.30 0.86 10.06
N TYR A 39 -20.14 0.93 10.72
CA TYR A 39 -18.86 1.27 10.11
C TYR A 39 -17.72 0.54 10.82
N LEU A 40 -16.60 0.42 10.10
CA LEU A 40 -15.37 -0.16 10.64
C LEU A 40 -14.82 0.72 11.77
N ILE A 41 -14.30 0.11 12.83
CA ILE A 41 -13.71 0.80 13.97
C ILE A 41 -12.30 0.24 14.24
N PHE A 42 -11.40 1.05 14.79
CA PHE A 42 -10.16 0.51 15.34
C PHE A 42 -10.42 -0.16 16.70
N PRO A 43 -10.04 -1.42 16.88
CA PRO A 43 -10.13 -2.07 18.19
C PRO A 43 -9.05 -1.57 19.15
N ALA A 44 -9.26 -1.81 20.44
CA ALA A 44 -8.30 -1.57 21.50
C ALA A 44 -7.38 -2.77 21.73
N THR A 45 -6.13 -2.49 22.11
CA THR A 45 -5.27 -3.50 22.74
C THR A 45 -5.69 -3.72 24.18
N ALA A 46 -5.16 -4.78 24.81
CA ALA A 46 -5.38 -5.03 26.25
C ALA A 46 -4.98 -3.82 27.14
N ASP A 47 -4.00 -3.03 26.69
CA ASP A 47 -3.53 -1.82 27.38
C ASP A 47 -4.37 -0.56 27.06
N GLY A 48 -5.48 -0.71 26.32
CA GLY A 48 -6.36 0.41 25.95
C GLY A 48 -5.77 1.34 24.90
N ASN A 49 -4.78 0.90 24.11
CA ASN A 49 -4.24 1.65 22.97
C ASN A 49 -4.95 1.25 21.67
N ILE A 50 -4.95 2.14 20.67
CA ILE A 50 -5.45 1.81 19.33
C ILE A 50 -4.63 0.67 18.73
N ARG A 51 -5.30 -0.43 18.33
CA ARG A 51 -4.69 -1.54 17.60
C ARG A 51 -4.83 -1.32 16.10
N VAL A 52 -3.84 -0.66 15.50
CA VAL A 52 -3.72 -0.53 14.04
C VAL A 52 -3.23 -1.86 13.46
N SER A 53 -3.84 -2.35 12.38
CA SER A 53 -3.34 -3.54 11.67
C SER A 53 -3.54 -3.45 10.17
N GLU A 54 -3.02 -4.43 9.44
CA GLU A 54 -3.26 -4.60 8.00
C GLU A 54 -4.74 -4.87 7.69
N GLN A 55 -5.51 -5.41 8.64
CA GLN A 55 -6.89 -5.85 8.41
C GLN A 55 -7.84 -4.68 8.11
N GLU A 56 -7.77 -3.59 8.89
CA GLU A 56 -8.65 -2.43 8.67
C GLU A 56 -8.39 -1.81 7.30
N ALA A 57 -7.12 -1.77 6.88
CA ALA A 57 -6.73 -1.30 5.56
C ALA A 57 -7.24 -2.20 4.45
N ARG A 58 -7.20 -3.53 4.66
CA ARG A 58 -7.71 -4.53 3.71
C ARG A 58 -9.20 -4.33 3.47
N PHE A 59 -10.01 -4.20 4.53
CA PHE A 59 -11.45 -3.98 4.40
C PHE A 59 -11.78 -2.67 3.69
N LEU A 60 -11.11 -1.57 4.03
CA LEU A 60 -11.33 -0.30 3.34
C LEU A 60 -10.89 -0.37 1.88
N LEU A 61 -9.77 -1.03 1.59
CA LEU A 61 -9.29 -1.25 0.23
C LEU A 61 -10.33 -2.02 -0.60
N THR A 62 -10.85 -3.14 -0.09
CA THR A 62 -11.84 -3.95 -0.82
C THR A 62 -13.15 -3.19 -1.05
N GLN A 63 -13.63 -2.42 -0.07
CA GLN A 63 -14.79 -1.54 -0.25
C GLN A 63 -14.55 -0.50 -1.37
N GLN A 64 -13.35 0.09 -1.43
CA GLN A 64 -13.03 1.04 -2.51
C GLN A 64 -12.93 0.34 -3.87
N LEU A 65 -12.42 -0.89 -3.93
CA LEU A 65 -12.37 -1.68 -5.16
C LEU A 65 -13.77 -2.02 -5.68
N GLU A 66 -14.70 -2.40 -4.80
CA GLU A 66 -16.11 -2.67 -5.13
C GLU A 66 -16.80 -1.43 -5.71
N GLN A 67 -16.60 -0.27 -5.08
CA GLN A 67 -17.11 1.01 -5.57
C GLN A 67 -16.54 1.39 -6.94
N CYS A 68 -15.36 0.88 -7.30
CA CYS A 68 -14.74 1.08 -8.60
C CYS A 68 -15.09 -0.01 -9.62
N GLY A 69 -15.90 -1.01 -9.26
CA GLY A 69 -16.23 -2.13 -10.14
C GLY A 69 -15.03 -3.04 -10.46
N ILE A 70 -14.04 -3.12 -9.58
CA ILE A 70 -12.81 -3.90 -9.80
C ILE A 70 -12.95 -5.29 -9.19
N HIS A 71 -12.64 -6.32 -9.99
CA HIS A 71 -12.57 -7.70 -9.52
C HIS A 71 -11.30 -7.92 -8.70
N TYR A 72 -11.44 -8.58 -7.55
CA TYR A 72 -10.32 -8.85 -6.65
C TYR A 72 -10.48 -10.21 -5.95
N ALA A 73 -9.38 -10.72 -5.40
CA ALA A 73 -9.39 -11.82 -4.45
C ALA A 73 -8.45 -11.50 -3.28
N VAL A 74 -8.78 -12.01 -2.09
CA VAL A 74 -7.98 -11.88 -0.87
C VAL A 74 -7.20 -13.15 -0.61
N GLU A 75 -6.01 -13.04 0.00
CA GLU A 75 -5.14 -14.18 0.32
C GLU A 75 -4.89 -15.07 -0.91
N THR A 76 -4.43 -14.45 -1.99
CA THR A 76 -4.25 -15.13 -3.28
C THR A 76 -2.90 -15.84 -3.32
N PRO A 77 -2.85 -17.17 -3.55
CA PRO A 77 -1.59 -17.88 -3.67
C PRO A 77 -0.71 -17.33 -4.79
N THR A 78 0.58 -17.19 -4.50
CA THR A 78 1.60 -16.86 -5.50
C THR A 78 1.72 -17.98 -6.53
N LEU A 79 2.06 -17.63 -7.77
CA LEU A 79 2.29 -18.62 -8.82
C LEU A 79 3.66 -19.27 -8.64
N LEU A 80 4.63 -18.49 -8.18
CA LEU A 80 5.96 -18.96 -7.81
C LEU A 80 5.99 -19.52 -6.39
N ARG A 81 7.01 -20.32 -6.13
CA ARG A 81 7.32 -20.84 -4.80
C ARG A 81 8.57 -20.13 -4.27
N TYR A 82 8.61 -19.97 -2.95
CA TYR A 82 9.63 -19.20 -2.26
C TYR A 82 10.19 -19.99 -1.08
N GLN A 83 11.44 -19.69 -0.73
CA GLN A 83 12.12 -20.27 0.42
C GLN A 83 12.50 -19.17 1.40
N PHE A 84 11.55 -18.81 2.28
CA PHE A 84 11.75 -17.70 3.21
C PHE A 84 12.68 -18.02 4.41
N SER A 85 12.96 -19.30 4.70
CA SER A 85 13.86 -19.75 5.79
C SER A 85 14.35 -21.19 5.66
N GLY A 86 15.63 -21.44 6.01
CA GLY A 86 16.19 -22.79 6.24
C GLY A 86 16.45 -23.60 4.97
N THR A 87 16.65 -24.92 5.12
CA THR A 87 16.81 -25.91 4.04
C THR A 87 15.50 -26.59 3.63
N GLN A 88 14.36 -26.08 4.09
CA GLN A 88 13.05 -26.67 3.79
C GLN A 88 12.64 -26.43 2.33
N SER A 89 11.78 -27.31 1.81
CA SER A 89 11.22 -27.22 0.46
C SER A 89 10.53 -25.87 0.20
N GLU A 90 10.63 -25.39 -1.04
CA GLU A 90 9.94 -24.18 -1.49
C GLU A 90 8.43 -24.28 -1.28
N ARG A 91 7.80 -23.21 -0.81
CA ARG A 91 6.35 -23.14 -0.56
C ARG A 91 5.76 -21.96 -1.32
N SER A 92 4.52 -22.10 -1.77
CA SER A 92 3.75 -20.95 -2.28
C SER A 92 3.53 -19.95 -1.14
N GLY A 93 3.76 -18.67 -1.42
CA GLY A 93 3.32 -17.56 -0.58
C GLY A 93 1.86 -17.21 -0.88
N SER A 94 1.38 -16.19 -0.18
CA SER A 94 0.08 -15.55 -0.43
C SER A 94 0.30 -14.04 -0.53
N THR A 95 -0.42 -13.41 -1.45
CA THR A 95 -0.55 -11.94 -1.53
C THR A 95 -1.82 -11.51 -0.82
N ASP A 96 -1.79 -10.37 -0.13
CA ASP A 96 -2.94 -9.90 0.64
C ASP A 96 -4.17 -9.68 -0.24
N VAL A 97 -3.98 -8.99 -1.37
CA VAL A 97 -5.03 -8.75 -2.36
C VAL A 97 -4.45 -8.86 -3.78
N THR A 98 -5.17 -9.53 -4.68
CA THR A 98 -4.86 -9.53 -6.12
C THR A 98 -6.00 -8.89 -6.90
N LEU A 99 -5.67 -7.97 -7.81
CA LEU A 99 -6.61 -7.34 -8.73
C LEU A 99 -6.70 -8.13 -10.04
N PHE A 100 -7.90 -8.17 -10.61
CA PHE A 100 -8.20 -8.90 -11.83
C PHE A 100 -8.97 -8.04 -12.84
N GLU A 101 -8.82 -8.38 -14.11
CA GLU A 101 -9.70 -7.95 -15.19
C GLU A 101 -10.37 -9.17 -15.82
N ALA A 102 -11.62 -9.03 -16.23
CA ALA A 102 -12.25 -9.99 -17.12
C ALA A 102 -11.49 -10.01 -18.47
N SER A 103 -11.29 -11.21 -19.00
CA SER A 103 -10.83 -11.38 -20.38
C SER A 103 -11.82 -10.76 -21.37
N PRO A 104 -11.39 -10.36 -22.58
CA PRO A 104 -12.28 -9.75 -23.58
C PRO A 104 -13.50 -10.60 -23.95
N ASP A 105 -13.38 -11.92 -23.86
CA ASP A 105 -14.47 -12.87 -24.12
C ASP A 105 -15.30 -13.21 -22.86
N GLY A 106 -14.97 -12.64 -21.70
CA GLY A 106 -15.63 -12.87 -20.42
C GLY A 106 -15.42 -14.26 -19.82
N SER A 107 -14.56 -15.11 -20.40
CA SER A 107 -14.44 -16.52 -20.01
C SER A 107 -13.64 -16.74 -18.71
N LYS A 108 -12.75 -15.81 -18.38
CA LYS A 108 -11.83 -15.91 -17.24
C LYS A 108 -11.42 -14.55 -16.69
N PHE A 109 -10.92 -14.57 -15.46
CA PHE A 109 -10.23 -13.45 -14.83
C PHE A 109 -8.72 -13.55 -15.03
N ILE A 110 -8.09 -12.43 -15.38
CA ILE A 110 -6.65 -12.32 -15.60
C ILE A 110 -6.06 -11.50 -14.44
N ARG A 111 -5.03 -12.02 -13.77
CA ARG A 111 -4.30 -11.30 -12.71
C ARG A 111 -3.64 -10.04 -13.29
N LYS A 112 -3.70 -8.94 -12.56
CA LYS A 112 -3.23 -7.64 -13.05
C LYS A 112 -2.35 -6.89 -12.08
N THR A 113 -2.60 -6.96 -10.78
CA THR A 113 -1.77 -6.29 -9.78
C THR A 113 -1.80 -7.06 -8.48
N LEU A 114 -0.64 -7.21 -7.86
CA LEU A 114 -0.48 -7.84 -6.56
C LEU A 114 -0.32 -6.75 -5.49
N ILE A 115 -1.02 -6.90 -4.37
CA ILE A 115 -1.01 -5.93 -3.29
C ILE A 115 -0.56 -6.64 -2.02
N GLU A 116 0.42 -6.05 -1.35
CA GLU A 116 0.83 -6.40 0.01
C GLU A 116 0.56 -5.20 0.91
N LEU A 117 -0.01 -5.48 2.07
CA LEU A 117 -0.31 -4.54 3.13
C LEU A 117 0.71 -4.71 4.24
N LYS A 118 1.08 -3.61 4.88
CA LYS A 118 1.93 -3.67 6.06
C LYS A 118 1.47 -2.71 7.14
N ALA A 119 1.59 -3.10 8.39
CA ALA A 119 1.40 -2.21 9.53
C ALA A 119 2.62 -2.21 10.45
N HIS A 120 2.88 -1.04 11.06
CA HIS A 120 3.95 -0.79 12.03
C HIS A 120 5.37 -0.85 11.50
N ASN A 121 6.33 -0.41 12.31
CA ASN A 121 7.74 -0.50 11.98
C ASN A 121 8.29 -1.93 12.13
N VAL A 122 7.91 -2.82 11.22
CA VAL A 122 8.28 -4.26 11.24
C VAL A 122 9.76 -4.51 10.98
N HIS A 123 10.26 -5.70 11.34
CA HIS A 123 11.61 -6.12 11.00
C HIS A 123 11.88 -6.12 9.49
N GLN A 124 13.12 -5.81 9.09
CA GLN A 124 13.53 -5.75 7.68
C GLN A 124 13.17 -7.03 6.93
N ARG A 125 13.38 -8.21 7.55
CA ARG A 125 13.07 -9.51 6.96
C ARG A 125 11.59 -9.67 6.57
N ASN A 126 10.66 -9.01 7.26
CA ASN A 126 9.25 -9.08 6.91
C ASN A 126 8.99 -8.29 5.61
N VAL A 127 9.61 -7.12 5.46
CA VAL A 127 9.57 -6.34 4.21
C VAL A 127 10.22 -7.11 3.06
N GLU A 128 11.35 -7.78 3.31
CA GLU A 128 12.04 -8.60 2.31
C GLU A 128 11.12 -9.66 1.70
N LYS A 129 10.37 -10.40 2.52
CA LYS A 129 9.45 -11.45 2.03
C LYS A 129 8.36 -10.86 1.14
N ASP A 130 7.81 -9.71 1.52
CA ASP A 130 6.73 -9.07 0.78
C ASP A 130 7.25 -8.49 -0.54
N PHE A 131 8.43 -7.85 -0.54
CA PHE A 131 9.07 -7.38 -1.77
C PHE A 131 9.51 -8.53 -2.68
N GLU A 132 9.97 -9.66 -2.13
CA GLU A 132 10.34 -10.84 -2.93
C GLU A 132 9.11 -11.37 -3.70
N LYS A 133 7.95 -11.47 -3.05
CA LYS A 133 6.68 -11.82 -3.71
C LYS A 133 6.36 -10.85 -4.84
N LEU A 134 6.37 -9.54 -4.55
CA LEU A 134 5.97 -8.50 -5.51
C LEU A 134 6.94 -8.30 -6.68
N LEU A 135 8.24 -8.55 -6.50
CA LEU A 135 9.25 -8.34 -7.54
C LEU A 135 9.49 -9.60 -8.40
N GLN A 136 9.20 -10.79 -7.87
CA GLN A 136 9.40 -12.05 -8.57
C GLN A 136 8.17 -12.52 -9.36
N GLU A 137 6.96 -12.12 -8.96
CA GLU A 137 5.77 -12.40 -9.77
C GLU A 137 5.71 -11.52 -11.03
N LYS A 138 4.95 -11.94 -12.05
CA LYS A 138 4.94 -11.26 -13.37
C LYS A 138 4.19 -9.94 -13.31
N GLU A 139 3.15 -9.90 -12.50
CA GLU A 139 2.27 -8.76 -12.35
C GLU A 139 2.96 -7.61 -11.59
N PRO A 140 2.64 -6.34 -11.89
CA PRO A 140 3.10 -5.22 -11.10
C PRO A 140 2.58 -5.31 -9.65
N GLY A 141 3.32 -4.65 -8.75
CA GLY A 141 3.06 -4.66 -7.33
C GLY A 141 2.59 -3.32 -6.76
N LEU A 142 1.83 -3.39 -5.66
CA LEU A 142 1.56 -2.31 -4.73
C LEU A 142 1.97 -2.75 -3.32
N PHE A 143 2.79 -1.95 -2.66
CA PHE A 143 3.09 -2.14 -1.25
C PHE A 143 2.53 -0.96 -0.45
N PHE A 144 1.48 -1.21 0.35
CA PHE A 144 0.81 -0.18 1.14
C PHE A 144 1.08 -0.37 2.63
N HIS A 145 1.92 0.50 3.19
CA HIS A 145 2.42 0.41 4.55
C HIS A 145 1.85 1.51 5.45
N ILE A 146 1.33 1.13 6.60
CA ILE A 146 0.68 2.02 7.57
C ILE A 146 1.52 2.12 8.84
N LEU A 147 1.77 3.35 9.28
CA LEU A 147 2.38 3.66 10.56
C LEU A 147 1.38 4.40 11.43
N GLN A 148 1.19 3.94 12.66
CA GLN A 148 0.37 4.65 13.63
C GLN A 148 0.95 6.03 13.95
N ALA A 149 2.27 6.12 14.11
CA ALA A 149 2.94 7.39 14.36
C ALA A 149 4.35 7.46 13.79
N ALA A 150 4.82 8.69 13.54
CA ALA A 150 6.17 8.99 13.12
C ALA A 150 6.76 10.17 13.91
N ASN A 151 8.07 10.13 14.12
CA ASN A 151 8.91 11.24 14.52
C ASN A 151 9.99 11.47 13.44
N SER A 152 10.90 12.43 13.63
CA SER A 152 11.95 12.78 12.65
C SER A 152 12.95 11.65 12.33
N GLY A 153 12.95 10.54 13.09
CA GLY A 153 13.79 9.37 12.84
C GLY A 153 13.06 8.17 12.23
N THR A 154 11.73 8.13 12.29
CA THR A 154 10.93 6.95 11.93
C THR A 154 11.18 6.45 10.50
N LEU A 155 11.28 7.33 9.52
CA LEU A 155 11.42 6.91 8.12
C LEU A 155 12.90 6.70 7.73
N THR A 156 13.82 7.50 8.26
CA THR A 156 15.16 7.69 7.69
C THR A 156 16.31 7.48 8.67
N ALA A 157 16.06 7.08 9.92
CA ALA A 157 17.14 6.78 10.86
C ALA A 157 18.05 5.70 10.28
N ASP A 158 19.35 6.00 10.19
CA ASP A 158 20.36 5.19 9.49
C ASP A 158 20.81 3.95 10.26
N SER A 159 19.91 3.34 11.04
CA SER A 159 20.08 2.00 11.58
C SER A 159 19.12 1.07 10.85
N SER A 160 19.62 -0.09 10.42
CA SER A 160 18.88 -1.09 9.62
C SER A 160 17.51 -1.46 10.20
N GLU A 161 17.33 -1.37 11.52
CA GLU A 161 16.09 -1.75 12.19
C GLU A 161 15.18 -0.58 12.62
N LYS A 162 15.55 0.69 12.38
CA LYS A 162 14.72 1.84 12.79
C LYS A 162 14.07 2.58 11.62
N GLY A 163 14.83 2.99 10.59
CA GLY A 163 14.28 3.75 9.47
C GLY A 163 13.48 2.86 8.53
N VAL A 164 12.18 3.15 8.34
CA VAL A 164 11.33 2.36 7.42
C VAL A 164 11.85 2.37 5.98
N LEU A 165 12.28 3.52 5.45
CA LEU A 165 12.84 3.60 4.10
C LEU A 165 14.24 2.98 4.02
N VAL A 166 14.98 2.95 5.14
CA VAL A 166 16.25 2.21 5.24
C VAL A 166 16.01 0.70 5.14
N LYS A 167 14.96 0.18 5.81
CA LYS A 167 14.53 -1.21 5.67
C LYS A 167 14.15 -1.54 4.24
N TYR A 168 13.41 -0.66 3.57
CA TYR A 168 13.04 -0.86 2.17
C TYR A 168 14.28 -0.95 1.27
N ARG A 169 15.21 0.00 1.42
CA ARG A 169 16.48 0.02 0.67
C ARG A 169 17.26 -1.27 0.86
N ASN A 170 17.42 -1.71 2.10
CA ASN A 170 18.19 -2.90 2.43
C ASN A 170 17.48 -4.17 1.94
N ALA A 171 16.15 -4.22 2.03
CA ALA A 171 15.34 -5.33 1.52
C ALA A 171 15.50 -5.47 0.00
N PHE A 172 15.37 -4.35 -0.73
CA PHE A 172 15.62 -4.30 -2.17
C PHE A 172 17.03 -4.78 -2.51
N LYS A 173 18.06 -4.22 -1.86
CA LYS A 173 19.45 -4.64 -2.09
C LYS A 173 19.62 -6.15 -1.90
N THR A 174 19.11 -6.70 -0.81
CA THR A 174 19.16 -8.14 -0.51
C THR A 174 18.51 -8.98 -1.61
N ILE A 175 17.38 -8.54 -2.16
CA ILE A 175 16.68 -9.24 -3.24
C ILE A 175 17.47 -9.15 -4.54
N LEU A 176 17.97 -7.97 -4.89
CA LEU A 176 18.73 -7.75 -6.13
C LEU A 176 20.05 -8.52 -6.14
N ASP A 177 20.69 -8.67 -4.98
CA ASP A 177 21.93 -9.44 -4.81
C ASP A 177 21.68 -10.95 -4.96
N LYS A 178 20.47 -11.44 -4.68
CA LYS A 178 20.11 -12.87 -4.67
C LYS A 178 19.44 -13.36 -5.95
N LEU A 179 18.60 -12.52 -6.56
CA LEU A 179 17.67 -12.96 -7.60
C LEU A 179 17.91 -12.17 -8.89
N PRO A 180 18.13 -12.84 -10.03
CA PRO A 180 18.20 -12.15 -11.31
C PRO A 180 16.85 -11.48 -11.56
N LEU A 181 16.85 -10.15 -11.66
CA LEU A 181 15.65 -9.40 -12.04
C LEU A 181 15.25 -9.75 -13.47
N LYS A 182 13.95 -9.67 -13.74
CA LYS A 182 13.37 -9.95 -15.05
C LYS A 182 13.77 -8.86 -16.04
N LYS A 183 14.86 -9.07 -16.77
CA LYS A 183 15.43 -8.08 -17.69
C LYS A 183 14.51 -7.79 -18.90
N ASP A 184 13.63 -8.73 -19.23
CA ASP A 184 12.79 -8.64 -20.44
C ASP A 184 11.31 -8.33 -20.14
N GLN A 185 10.98 -7.95 -18.90
CA GLN A 185 9.61 -7.62 -18.50
C GLN A 185 9.51 -6.18 -18.00
N THR A 186 8.53 -5.44 -18.51
CA THR A 186 8.14 -4.15 -17.93
C THR A 186 7.30 -4.41 -16.69
N TRP A 187 7.83 -4.03 -15.55
CA TRP A 187 7.13 -4.13 -14.26
C TRP A 187 7.34 -2.84 -13.47
N PHE A 188 6.46 -2.61 -12.51
CA PHE A 188 6.63 -1.56 -11.51
C PHE A 188 6.21 -2.07 -10.14
N LEU A 189 6.80 -1.48 -9.10
CA LEU A 189 6.31 -1.57 -7.73
C LEU A 189 5.95 -0.16 -7.27
N HIS A 190 4.68 0.06 -6.95
CA HIS A 190 4.22 1.30 -6.34
C HIS A 190 4.33 1.18 -4.82
N LEU A 191 5.18 2.01 -4.22
CA LEU A 191 5.37 2.07 -2.77
C LEU A 191 4.50 3.19 -2.22
N VAL A 192 3.69 2.87 -1.22
CA VAL A 192 2.90 3.85 -0.47
C VAL A 192 3.13 3.65 1.01
N LEU A 193 3.47 4.72 1.71
CA LEU A 193 3.58 4.75 3.16
C LEU A 193 2.65 5.83 3.70
N PHE A 194 1.65 5.40 4.47
CA PHE A 194 0.72 6.26 5.17
C PHE A 194 1.06 6.30 6.66
N CYS A 195 1.14 7.49 7.23
CA CYS A 195 1.27 7.70 8.66
C CYS A 195 0.03 8.39 9.21
N MET A 196 -0.52 7.88 10.30
CA MET A 196 -1.72 8.46 10.93
C MET A 196 -1.36 9.68 11.80
N SER A 197 -0.20 9.69 12.45
CA SER A 197 0.22 10.80 13.32
C SER A 197 1.74 11.10 13.22
N PRO A 198 2.16 12.22 12.60
CA PRO A 198 1.32 13.19 11.91
C PRO A 198 0.67 12.59 10.65
N CYS A 199 -0.48 13.12 10.25
CA CYS A 199 -1.27 12.52 9.18
C CYS A 199 -0.73 12.88 7.79
N PHE A 200 0.10 12.02 7.22
CA PHE A 200 0.68 12.19 5.88
C PHE A 200 0.75 10.89 5.11
N LEU A 201 0.88 10.98 3.79
CA LEU A 201 1.18 9.88 2.89
C LEU A 201 2.36 10.26 2.00
N ILE A 202 3.31 9.34 1.85
CA ILE A 202 4.35 9.43 0.83
C ILE A 202 4.23 8.26 -0.14
N SER A 203 4.49 8.51 -1.41
CA SER A 203 4.49 7.44 -2.41
C SER A 203 5.54 7.65 -3.48
N LYS A 204 6.00 6.54 -4.06
CA LYS A 204 6.94 6.54 -5.18
C LYS A 204 6.84 5.22 -5.93
N THR A 205 6.99 5.29 -7.24
CA THR A 205 7.01 4.11 -8.10
C THR A 205 8.44 3.79 -8.49
N ILE A 206 8.85 2.54 -8.33
CA ILE A 206 10.06 2.00 -8.96
C ILE A 206 9.65 1.17 -10.17
N ARG A 207 10.37 1.33 -11.27
CA ARG A 207 10.18 0.60 -12.53
C ARG A 207 11.38 -0.29 -12.81
N SER A 208 11.21 -1.24 -13.72
CA SER A 208 12.29 -2.11 -14.19
C SER A 208 13.52 -1.35 -14.71
N GLU A 209 13.33 -0.15 -15.25
CA GLU A 209 14.40 0.75 -15.74
C GLU A 209 15.15 1.51 -14.64
N ASP A 210 14.57 1.64 -13.44
CA ASP A 210 15.15 2.42 -12.33
C ASP A 210 16.21 1.65 -11.51
N LEU A 211 16.50 0.41 -11.88
CA LEU A 211 17.33 -0.51 -11.08
C LEU A 211 18.82 -0.15 -11.07
N SER A 212 19.27 0.75 -11.95
CA SER A 212 20.64 1.28 -11.96
C SER A 212 20.67 2.81 -11.77
N PRO A 213 21.19 3.35 -10.65
CA PRO A 213 21.46 2.72 -9.35
C PRO A 213 20.32 2.98 -8.33
N LEU A 214 19.94 1.94 -7.57
CA LEU A 214 19.11 2.09 -6.35
C LEU A 214 19.67 3.12 -5.35
N ALA A 215 20.97 3.44 -5.46
CA ALA A 215 21.63 4.46 -4.67
C ALA A 215 20.94 5.80 -4.87
N GLY A 216 20.29 6.27 -3.82
CA GLY A 216 19.52 7.50 -3.84
C GLY A 216 18.03 7.31 -4.07
N PHE A 217 17.49 6.16 -4.54
CA PHE A 217 16.04 6.03 -4.76
C PHE A 217 15.21 6.30 -3.49
N PHE A 218 15.69 5.76 -2.36
CA PHE A 218 15.10 5.91 -1.04
C PHE A 218 15.59 7.14 -0.27
N ASP A 219 16.39 8.01 -0.89
CA ASP A 219 16.77 9.27 -0.26
C ASP A 219 15.52 10.10 -0.04
N PHE A 220 15.26 10.41 1.22
CA PHE A 220 14.18 11.27 1.67
C PHE A 220 14.68 11.97 2.93
N GLN A 221 14.48 13.27 3.04
CA GLN A 221 14.84 14.01 4.25
C GLN A 221 13.65 14.84 4.69
N TYR A 222 13.33 14.73 5.97
CA TYR A 222 12.21 15.40 6.58
C TYR A 222 12.50 15.67 8.06
N LYS A 223 11.68 16.53 8.65
CA LYS A 223 11.57 16.71 10.09
C LYS A 223 10.09 16.75 10.45
N ILE A 224 9.76 16.35 11.66
CA ILE A 224 8.45 16.60 12.24
C ILE A 224 8.56 17.80 13.18
N SER A 225 7.73 18.80 12.93
CA SER A 225 7.68 20.05 13.68
C SER A 225 6.23 20.49 13.79
N ASN A 226 5.80 20.87 15.00
CA ASN A 226 4.42 21.32 15.28
C ASN A 226 3.34 20.35 14.79
N GLY A 227 3.59 19.04 14.91
CA GLY A 227 2.65 18.01 14.48
C GLY A 227 2.50 17.88 12.97
N ALA A 228 3.39 18.47 12.15
CA ALA A 228 3.37 18.37 10.69
C ALA A 228 4.70 17.84 10.15
N MET A 229 4.68 17.26 8.95
CA MET A 229 5.88 16.82 8.26
C MET A 229 6.44 17.95 7.39
N VAL A 230 7.68 18.37 7.65
CA VAL A 230 8.42 19.33 6.84
C VAL A 230 9.47 18.59 6.04
N VAL A 231 9.28 18.50 4.73
CA VAL A 231 10.19 17.78 3.83
C VAL A 231 11.28 18.71 3.32
N THR A 232 12.55 18.35 3.55
CA THR A 232 13.73 19.10 3.12
C THR A 232 14.37 18.51 1.87
N LYS A 233 14.18 17.21 1.59
CA LYS A 233 14.60 16.56 0.34
C LYS A 233 13.56 15.51 -0.07
N ARG A 234 12.85 15.77 -1.18
CA ARG A 234 11.80 14.86 -1.71
C ARG A 234 12.34 13.78 -2.61
N ASN A 235 13.29 14.09 -3.49
CA ASN A 235 13.89 13.12 -4.42
C ASN A 235 12.83 12.26 -5.16
N GLY A 236 11.85 12.92 -5.78
CA GLY A 236 10.78 12.25 -6.54
C GLY A 236 9.73 11.52 -5.70
N TRP A 237 9.79 11.54 -4.37
CA TRP A 237 8.68 11.10 -3.53
C TRP A 237 7.52 12.09 -3.62
N ASN A 238 6.33 11.57 -3.93
CA ASN A 238 5.09 12.28 -3.75
C ASN A 238 4.80 12.39 -2.26
N VAL A 239 4.28 13.54 -1.85
CA VAL A 239 3.99 13.83 -0.44
C VAL A 239 2.63 14.50 -0.38
N LEU A 240 1.72 13.89 0.38
CA LEU A 240 0.41 14.42 0.69
C LEU A 240 0.32 14.60 2.21
N ASP A 241 0.15 15.84 2.64
CA ASP A 241 -0.16 16.16 4.03
C ASP A 241 -1.68 16.34 4.15
N PHE A 242 -2.31 15.60 5.05
CA PHE A 242 -3.75 15.66 5.25
C PHE A 242 -4.18 16.75 6.23
N GLN A 243 -3.24 17.48 6.84
CA GLN A 243 -3.55 18.64 7.66
C GLN A 243 -4.00 19.85 6.83
N ASP A 244 -3.70 19.88 5.53
CA ASP A 244 -4.24 20.88 4.62
C ASP A 244 -5.63 20.45 4.15
N ASN A 245 -6.67 20.91 4.85
CA ASN A 245 -8.10 20.63 4.60
C ASN A 245 -8.64 21.12 3.23
N ARG A 246 -7.77 21.39 2.25
CA ARG A 246 -8.13 21.94 0.93
C ARG A 246 -8.08 20.88 -0.17
N SER A 247 -9.02 19.94 -0.16
CA SER A 247 -9.62 19.34 -1.37
C SER A 247 -10.39 18.06 -1.04
N ASN A 248 -11.70 18.22 -0.83
CA ASN A 248 -12.64 17.11 -0.63
C ASN A 248 -13.12 16.46 -1.94
N THR A 249 -12.43 16.67 -3.07
CA THR A 249 -12.86 16.12 -4.37
C THR A 249 -11.76 15.24 -4.94
N CYS A 250 -11.81 13.94 -4.62
CA CYS A 250 -11.15 12.93 -5.43
C CYS A 250 -12.26 12.04 -5.99
N SER A 251 -12.81 12.45 -7.13
CA SER A 251 -13.71 11.62 -7.93
C SER A 251 -12.99 10.32 -8.28
N CYS A 252 -13.73 9.22 -8.41
CA CYS A 252 -13.16 8.00 -8.96
C CYS A 252 -12.56 8.33 -10.34
N PRO A 253 -11.26 8.04 -10.59
CA PRO A 253 -10.63 8.34 -11.89
C PRO A 253 -11.23 7.52 -13.05
N LEU A 254 -12.10 6.56 -12.76
CA LEU A 254 -12.79 5.74 -13.76
C LEU A 254 -14.12 6.34 -14.26
N GLY A 255 -14.57 7.48 -13.74
CA GLY A 255 -15.85 8.09 -14.13
C GLY A 255 -17.04 7.25 -13.66
N ASN A 256 -17.97 7.86 -12.93
CA ASN A 256 -19.12 7.12 -12.39
C ASN A 256 -20.23 6.84 -13.42
N ASP A 257 -20.05 7.20 -14.70
CA ASP A 257 -21.16 7.30 -15.65
C ASP A 257 -21.18 6.27 -16.80
N GLU A 258 -20.14 5.42 -17.00
CA GLU A 258 -20.12 4.51 -18.16
C GLU A 258 -20.08 3.00 -17.87
N ILE A 259 -19.97 2.55 -16.61
CA ILE A 259 -19.83 1.09 -16.30
C ILE A 259 -21.06 0.51 -15.58
N CYS A 260 -22.00 1.34 -15.15
CA CYS A 260 -23.30 0.84 -14.69
C CYS A 260 -24.25 0.73 -15.89
N GLY A 261 -24.15 -0.40 -16.61
CA GLY A 261 -25.17 -0.84 -17.56
C GLY A 261 -26.51 -1.01 -16.85
N LYS A 262 -27.25 0.08 -16.70
CA LYS A 262 -28.67 0.06 -16.37
C LYS A 262 -29.40 -0.45 -17.60
N THR A 263 -29.71 -1.73 -17.60
CA THR A 263 -30.81 -2.24 -18.43
C THR A 263 -32.07 -1.44 -18.04
N PRO A 264 -32.79 -0.81 -18.99
CA PRO A 264 -34.07 -0.20 -18.68
C PRO A 264 -35.02 -1.29 -18.19
N ALA A 265 -35.63 -1.09 -17.02
CA ALA A 265 -36.76 -1.90 -16.63
C ALA A 265 -37.93 -1.57 -17.59
N ASN A 266 -38.45 -2.61 -18.25
CA ASN A 266 -39.78 -2.59 -18.86
C ASN A 266 -40.85 -2.62 -17.78
#